data_AF-A0A2N0QS79-F1
#
_entry.id   AF-A0A2N0QS79-F1
#
_cell.length_a   1.000
_cell.length_b   1.000
_cell.length_c   1.000
_cell.angle_alpha   90.00
_cell.angle_beta   90.00
_cell.angle_gamma   90.00
#
_symmetry.space_group_name_H-M   'P 1'
#
loop_
_entity.id
_entity.type
_entity.pdbx_description
1 polymer ?
#
loop_
_entity_poly.entity_id
_entity_poly.type
_entity_poly.pdbx_seq_one_letter_code
_entity_poly.pdbx_strand_id
1 'polypeptide(L)'
;MNNLAICYENGEGTEKNFEIAFHWYKKAAENGNKTAMFNLAICYKDGVGIEKNSEKAFCWYQIAAEYGHINAMNNLAICYKNGEGTEKNLEKAFRWYQKAAENG
;
A
#
# COMPACT_ATOMS: atom_id res chain seq x y z
N MET A 1 7.13 6.11 -13.61
CA MET A 1 7.52 5.02 -12.70
C MET A 1 6.32 4.19 -12.26
N ASN A 2 5.29 4.76 -11.62
CA ASN A 2 4.07 4.02 -11.26
C ASN A 2 3.37 3.33 -12.46
N ASN A 3 3.16 4.05 -13.56
CA ASN A 3 2.51 3.46 -14.74
C ASN A 3 3.33 2.33 -15.39
N LEU A 4 4.67 2.42 -15.30
CA LEU A 4 5.54 1.34 -15.79
C LEU A 4 5.41 0.09 -14.91
N ALA A 5 5.26 0.25 -13.59
CA ALA A 5 4.96 -0.86 -12.70
C ALA A 5 3.63 -1.54 -13.08
N ILE A 6 2.59 -0.75 -13.38
CA ILE A 6 1.28 -1.26 -13.83
C ILE A 6 1.42 -2.03 -15.15
N CYS A 7 2.21 -1.55 -16.11
CA CYS A 7 2.46 -2.27 -17.36
C CYS A 7 3.06 -3.65 -17.10
N TYR A 8 4.08 -3.77 -16.24
CA TYR A 8 4.66 -5.06 -15.87
C TYR A 8 3.69 -5.93 -15.04
N GLU A 9 2.84 -5.33 -14.20
CA GLU A 9 1.84 -6.07 -13.44
C GLU A 9 0.75 -6.69 -14.33
N ASN A 10 0.32 -5.95 -15.36
CA ASN A 10 -0.75 -6.37 -16.27
C ASN A 10 -0.24 -7.08 -17.53
N GLY A 11 1.05 -6.97 -17.87
CA GLY A 11 1.59 -7.40 -19.17
C GLY A 11 1.18 -6.49 -20.34
N GLU A 12 0.98 -5.19 -20.07
CA GLU A 12 0.58 -4.22 -21.10
C GLU A 12 1.82 -3.65 -21.80
N GLY A 13 2.07 -4.09 -23.04
CA GLY A 13 3.25 -3.68 -23.80
C GLY A 13 4.57 -4.30 -23.30
N THR A 14 4.51 -5.17 -22.29
CA THR A 14 5.63 -5.97 -21.76
C THR A 14 5.13 -7.37 -21.40
N GLU A 15 6.02 -8.32 -21.13
CA GLU A 15 5.61 -9.53 -20.41
C GLU A 15 5.24 -9.21 -18.97
N LYS A 16 4.29 -9.97 -18.42
CA LYS A 16 3.86 -9.83 -17.04
C LYS A 16 4.97 -10.26 -16.08
N ASN A 17 5.40 -9.38 -15.19
CA ASN A 17 6.45 -9.64 -14.21
C ASN A 17 6.24 -8.85 -12.92
N PHE A 18 5.82 -9.56 -11.86
CA PHE A 18 5.52 -8.95 -10.57
C PHE A 18 6.76 -8.45 -9.81
N GLU A 19 7.92 -9.08 -9.98
CA GLU A 19 9.17 -8.64 -9.32
C GLU A 19 9.63 -7.29 -9.90
N ILE A 20 9.54 -7.12 -11.21
CA ILE A 20 9.84 -5.85 -11.88
C ILE A 20 8.79 -4.80 -11.53
N ALA A 21 7.50 -5.16 -11.48
CA ALA A 21 6.45 -4.26 -11.03
C ALA A 21 6.72 -3.76 -9.60
N PHE A 22 7.05 -4.66 -8.66
CA PHE A 22 7.44 -4.33 -7.30
C PHE A 22 8.63 -3.35 -7.26
N HIS A 23 9.68 -3.61 -8.05
CA HIS A 23 10.83 -2.72 -8.15
C HIS A 23 10.43 -1.29 -8.54
N TRP A 24 9.57 -1.14 -9.56
CA TRP A 24 9.12 0.18 -10.01
C TRP A 24 8.14 0.85 -9.06
N TYR A 25 7.27 0.09 -8.38
CA TYR A 25 6.43 0.61 -7.29
C TYR A 25 7.30 1.16 -6.17
N LYS A 26 8.32 0.41 -5.73
CA LYS A 26 9.28 0.86 -4.71
C LYS A 26 9.94 2.18 -5.10
N LYS A 27 10.51 2.24 -6.31
CA LYS A 27 11.16 3.46 -6.80
C LYS A 27 10.20 4.64 -6.92
N ALA A 28 8.95 4.43 -7.32
CA ALA A 28 7.95 5.50 -7.38
C ALA A 28 7.51 5.97 -5.97
N ALA A 29 7.34 5.03 -5.03
CA ALA A 29 6.98 5.31 -3.65
C ALA A 29 8.07 6.13 -2.93
N GLU A 30 9.34 5.75 -3.12
CA GLU A 30 10.51 6.51 -2.60
C GLU A 30 10.59 7.93 -3.17
N ASN A 31 9.98 8.19 -4.32
CA ASN A 31 9.86 9.52 -4.95
C ASN A 31 8.57 10.26 -4.58
N GLY A 32 7.84 9.83 -3.54
CA GLY A 32 6.66 10.54 -3.04
C GLY A 32 5.35 10.21 -3.75
N ASN A 33 5.31 9.22 -4.65
CA ASN A 33 4.06 8.85 -5.32
C ASN A 33 3.15 8.03 -4.39
N LYS A 34 2.08 8.65 -3.88
CA LYS A 34 1.15 8.04 -2.92
C LYS A 34 0.41 6.79 -3.43
N THR A 35 0.12 6.72 -4.73
CA THR A 35 -0.50 5.53 -5.34
C THR A 35 0.50 4.37 -5.37
N ALA A 36 1.76 4.65 -5.70
CA ALA A 36 2.81 3.65 -5.66
C ALA A 36 3.11 3.17 -4.24
N MET A 37 3.05 4.06 -3.23
CA MET A 37 3.16 3.68 -1.82
C MET A 37 2.05 2.69 -1.43
N PHE A 38 0.81 2.95 -1.85
CA PHE A 38 -0.31 2.04 -1.62
C PHE A 38 -0.12 0.69 -2.33
N ASN A 39 0.28 0.69 -3.61
CA ASN A 39 0.52 -0.55 -4.35
C ASN A 39 1.70 -1.34 -3.77
N LEU A 40 2.75 -0.67 -3.29
CA LEU A 40 3.86 -1.30 -2.58
C LEU A 40 3.41 -1.97 -1.27
N ALA A 41 2.50 -1.34 -0.53
CA ALA A 41 1.88 -1.94 0.64
C ALA A 41 1.09 -3.22 0.29
N ILE A 42 0.36 -3.20 -0.83
CA ILE A 42 -0.36 -4.37 -1.35
C ILE A 42 0.62 -5.49 -1.74
N CYS A 43 1.72 -5.18 -2.42
CA CYS A 43 2.76 -6.16 -2.74
C CYS A 43 3.27 -6.89 -1.48
N TYR A 44 3.57 -6.16 -0.41
CA TYR A 44 3.97 -6.77 0.86
C TYR A 44 2.84 -7.53 1.56
N LYS A 45 1.60 -7.06 1.49
CA LYS A 45 0.46 -7.73 2.13
C LYS A 45 0.15 -9.08 1.48
N ASP A 46 0.19 -9.12 0.15
CA ASP A 46 -0.27 -10.26 -0.64
C ASP A 46 0.88 -11.14 -1.15
N GLY A 47 2.14 -10.68 -1.00
CA GLY A 47 3.31 -11.42 -1.48
C GLY A 47 3.48 -11.36 -2.99
N VAL A 48 3.12 -10.23 -3.62
CA VAL A 48 3.17 -10.06 -5.08
C VAL A 48 4.52 -9.46 -5.48
N GLY A 49 5.35 -10.27 -6.16
CA GLY A 49 6.68 -9.85 -6.61
C GLY A 49 7.72 -9.71 -5.49
N ILE A 50 7.34 -10.07 -4.26
CA ILE A 50 8.18 -10.06 -3.06
C ILE A 50 7.58 -11.01 -2.03
N GLU A 51 8.35 -11.43 -1.03
CA GLU A 51 7.83 -12.18 0.11
C GLU A 51 6.81 -11.35 0.91
N LYS A 52 5.73 -12.02 1.36
CA LYS A 52 4.71 -11.42 2.21
C LYS A 52 5.31 -10.91 3.52
N ASN A 53 4.97 -9.68 3.89
CA ASN A 53 5.39 -9.06 5.14
C ASN A 53 4.34 -8.04 5.62
N SER A 54 3.52 -8.43 6.58
CA SER A 54 2.44 -7.60 7.09
C SER A 54 2.92 -6.33 7.81
N GLU A 55 4.09 -6.37 8.48
CA GLU A 55 4.67 -5.17 9.15
C GLU A 55 5.10 -4.12 8.12
N LYS A 56 5.77 -4.54 7.04
CA LYS A 56 6.14 -3.62 5.95
C LYS A 56 4.92 -3.09 5.21
N ALA A 57 3.89 -3.93 5.00
CA ALA A 57 2.62 -3.49 4.44
C ALA A 57 1.97 -2.40 5.31
N PHE A 58 1.90 -2.63 6.62
CA PHE A 58 1.40 -1.65 7.59
C PHE A 58 2.17 -0.32 7.50
N CYS A 59 3.50 -0.36 7.51
CA CYS A 59 4.33 0.84 7.39
C CYS A 59 4.03 1.64 6.10
N TRP A 60 3.92 0.97 4.96
CA TRP A 60 3.63 1.65 3.70
C TRP A 60 2.19 2.17 3.59
N TYR A 61 1.20 1.46 4.16
CA TYR A 61 -0.15 2.00 4.30
C TYR A 61 -0.15 3.27 5.16
N GLN A 62 0.62 3.28 6.25
CA GLN A 62 0.74 4.46 7.11
C GLN A 62 1.30 5.66 6.33
N ILE A 63 2.43 5.48 5.63
CA ILE A 63 3.03 6.56 4.83
C ILE A 63 2.04 7.04 3.75
N ALA A 64 1.42 6.14 3.00
CA ALA A 64 0.46 6.52 1.96
C ALA A 64 -0.77 7.26 2.54
N ALA A 65 -1.27 6.84 3.70
CA ALA A 65 -2.38 7.48 4.41
C ALA A 65 -2.01 8.88 4.90
N GLU A 66 -0.79 9.08 5.39
CA GLU A 66 -0.25 10.40 5.76
C GLU A 66 -0.12 11.32 4.54
N TYR A 67 0.18 10.78 3.36
CA TYR A 67 0.18 11.48 2.07
C TYR A 67 -1.22 11.66 1.45
N GLY A 68 -2.30 11.37 2.18
CA GLY A 68 -3.67 11.61 1.72
C GLY A 68 -4.17 10.58 0.70
N HIS A 69 -3.72 9.33 0.78
CA HIS A 69 -4.29 8.23 -0.02
C HIS A 69 -5.45 7.56 0.73
N ILE A 70 -6.68 7.78 0.28
CA ILE A 70 -7.92 7.37 0.97
C ILE A 70 -7.99 5.85 1.18
N ASN A 71 -7.67 5.06 0.14
CA ASN A 71 -7.67 3.59 0.27
C ASN A 71 -6.60 3.10 1.25
N ALA A 72 -5.50 3.84 1.40
CA ALA A 72 -4.47 3.48 2.38
C ALA A 72 -4.95 3.77 3.81
N MET A 73 -5.69 4.87 4.03
CA MET A 73 -6.32 5.16 5.33
C MET A 73 -7.28 4.03 5.74
N ASN A 74 -8.12 3.56 4.80
CA ASN A 74 -9.03 2.44 5.06
C ASN A 74 -8.27 1.15 5.40
N ASN A 75 -7.22 0.81 4.64
CA ASN A 75 -6.41 -0.38 4.93
C ASN A 75 -5.64 -0.26 6.25
N LEU A 76 -5.13 0.91 6.59
CA LEU A 76 -4.48 1.17 7.87
C LEU A 76 -5.46 1.01 9.05
N ALA A 77 -6.70 1.46 8.89
CA ALA A 77 -7.75 1.24 9.87
C ALA A 77 -8.08 -0.26 10.04
N ILE A 78 -8.08 -1.03 8.94
CA ILE A 78 -8.24 -2.50 8.98
C ILE A 78 -7.07 -3.16 9.72
N CYS A 79 -5.83 -2.75 9.43
CA CYS A 79 -4.64 -3.26 10.13
C CYS A 79 -4.77 -3.07 11.65
N TYR A 80 -5.13 -1.86 12.11
CA TYR A 80 -5.38 -1.61 13.53
C TYR A 80 -6.58 -2.39 14.08
N LYS A 81 -7.66 -2.55 13.31
CA LYS A 81 -8.84 -3.32 13.75
C LYS A 81 -8.51 -4.79 14.01
N ASN A 82 -7.64 -5.37 13.18
CA ASN A 82 -7.33 -6.79 13.19
C ASN A 82 -6.01 -7.13 13.90
N GLY A 83 -5.14 -6.14 14.12
CA GLY A 83 -3.75 -6.38 14.57
C GLY A 83 -2.86 -6.98 13.48
N GLU A 84 -3.06 -6.59 12.22
CA GLU A 84 -2.25 -7.08 11.09
C GLU A 84 -1.06 -6.16 10.86
N GLY A 85 0.17 -6.66 11.05
CA GLY A 85 1.40 -5.88 10.93
C GLY A 85 1.60 -4.83 12.04
N THR A 86 0.71 -4.82 13.03
CA THR A 86 0.71 -3.94 14.20
C THR A 86 -0.13 -4.55 15.31
N GLU A 87 -0.19 -3.93 16.49
CA GLU A 87 -1.10 -4.36 17.56
C GLU A 87 -2.54 -3.91 17.28
N LYS A 88 -3.50 -4.75 17.69
CA LYS A 88 -4.92 -4.42 17.59
C LYS A 88 -5.25 -3.18 18.42
N ASN A 89 -5.83 -2.17 17.77
CA ASN A 89 -6.24 -0.91 18.40
C ASN A 89 -7.50 -0.33 17.73
N LEU A 90 -8.67 -0.53 18.35
CA LEU A 90 -9.95 -0.09 17.79
C LEU A 90 -10.10 1.44 17.76
N GLU A 91 -9.48 2.16 18.69
CA GLU A 91 -9.53 3.62 18.72
C GLU A 91 -8.77 4.23 17.53
N LYS A 92 -7.55 3.74 17.26
CA LYS A 92 -6.78 4.16 16.08
C LYS A 92 -7.48 3.78 14.79
N ALA A 93 -8.09 2.58 14.74
CA ALA A 93 -8.89 2.17 13.59
C ALA A 93 -10.05 3.15 13.31
N PHE A 94 -10.82 3.51 14.35
CA PHE A 94 -11.91 4.47 14.23
C PHE A 94 -11.43 5.83 13.70
N ARG A 95 -10.34 6.37 14.26
CA ARG A 95 -9.77 7.65 13.82
C ARG A 95 -9.37 7.65 12.35
N TRP A 96 -8.78 6.56 11.86
CA TRP A 96 -8.40 6.46 10.45
C TRP A 96 -9.59 6.26 9.51
N TYR A 97 -10.62 5.50 9.92
CA TYR A 97 -11.87 5.42 9.16
C TYR A 97 -12.57 6.78 9.07
N GLN A 98 -12.63 7.52 10.18
CA GLN A 98 -13.20 8.86 10.20
C GLN A 98 -12.44 9.79 9.23
N LYS A 99 -11.11 9.80 9.31
CA LYS A 99 -10.27 10.61 8.41
C LYS A 99 -10.49 10.23 6.93
N ALA A 100 -10.62 8.95 6.62
CA ALA A 100 -10.91 8.49 5.26
C ALA A 100 -12.27 9.01 4.75
N ALA A 101 -13.31 8.97 5.60
CA ALA A 101 -14.65 9.47 5.28
C ALA A 101 -14.70 11.00 5.11
N GLU A 102 -13.87 11.75 5.83
CA GLU A 102 -13.78 13.21 5.70
C GLU A 102 -13.02 13.66 4.43
N ASN A 103 -12.23 12.77 3.81
CA ASN A 103 -11.41 13.08 2.64
C ASN A 103 -11.93 12.45 1.33
N GLY A 104 -13.03 11.70 1.37
CA GLY A 104 -13.67 11.05 0.21
C GLY A 104 -14.98 11.69 -0.18
#